data_AF-A0A654M0K2-F1
#
_entry.id   AF-A0A654M0K2-F1
#
_cell.length_a   1.000
_cell.length_b   1.000
_cell.length_c   1.000
_cell.angle_alpha   90.00
_cell.angle_beta   90.00
_cell.angle_gamma   90.00
#
_symmetry.space_group_name_H-M   'P 1'
#
loop_
_entity.id
_entity.type
_entity.pdbx_description
1 polymer ?
#
loop_
_entity_poly.entity_id
_entity_poly.type
_entity_poly.pdbx_seq_one_letter_code
_entity_poly.pdbx_strand_id
1 'polypeptide(L)' 'MGKVEKGITCSVLGCQESADRSMSLAKAKMSQDLDFDNSKKRVYLCRNHYKDWKKSSKEDRENERMRWN' A
#
# COMPACT_ATOMS: atom_id res chain seq x y z
N MET A 1 -13.73 -10.38 3.83
CA MET A 1 -12.84 -9.25 3.54
C MET A 1 -13.29 -8.62 2.22
N GLY A 2 -14.42 -7.91 2.25
CA GLY A 2 -15.44 -7.94 1.18
C GLY A 2 -15.24 -7.14 -0.11
N LYS A 3 -14.00 -6.75 -0.46
CA LYS A 3 -13.71 -6.13 -1.78
C LYS A 3 -12.54 -6.77 -2.51
N VAL A 4 -11.58 -7.30 -1.77
CA VAL A 4 -10.37 -7.91 -2.33
C VAL A 4 -10.66 -9.34 -2.84
N GLU A 5 -11.65 -10.01 -2.25
CA GLU A 5 -12.12 -11.35 -2.66
C GLU A 5 -12.62 -11.43 -4.12
N LYS A 6 -12.91 -10.31 -4.79
CA LYS A 6 -13.40 -10.28 -6.19
C LYS A 6 -12.28 -10.25 -7.26
N GLY A 7 -11.09 -10.75 -6.95
CA GLY A 7 -10.00 -10.88 -7.95
C GLY A 7 -9.37 -9.55 -8.36
N ILE A 8 -9.23 -8.61 -7.41
CA ILE A 8 -8.52 -7.35 -7.67
C ILE A 8 -7.01 -7.63 -7.73
N THR A 9 -6.35 -7.14 -8.77
CA THR A 9 -4.90 -7.23 -8.92
C THR A 9 -4.18 -6.17 -8.08
N CYS A 10 -2.93 -6.46 -7.74
CA CYS A 10 -2.07 -5.50 -7.08
C CYS A 10 -1.94 -4.23 -7.94
N SER A 11 -2.00 -3.06 -7.30
CA SER A 11 -1.89 -1.76 -7.95
C SER A 11 -0.44 -1.28 -8.10
N VAL A 12 0.55 -2.14 -7.80
CA VAL A 12 1.98 -1.86 -7.98
C VAL A 12 2.34 -2.05 -9.45
N LEU A 13 3.10 -1.12 -10.02
CA LEU A 13 3.56 -1.21 -11.40
C LEU A 13 4.38 -2.49 -11.62
N GLY A 14 3.98 -3.31 -12.59
CA GLY A 14 4.63 -4.58 -12.88
C GLY A 14 4.20 -5.76 -12.00
N CYS A 15 3.23 -5.59 -11.09
CA CYS A 15 2.69 -6.68 -10.30
C CYS A 15 1.35 -7.18 -10.87
N GLN A 16 1.26 -8.50 -11.13
CA GLN A 16 0.02 -9.16 -11.54
C GLN A 16 -0.55 -10.08 -10.45
N GLU A 17 0.01 -10.06 -9.25
CA GLU A 17 -0.50 -10.87 -8.14
C GLU A 17 -1.88 -10.39 -7.69
N SER A 18 -2.68 -11.31 -7.16
CA SER A 18 -3.93 -10.98 -6.46
C SER A 18 -3.64 -10.10 -5.26
N ALA A 19 -4.32 -8.98 -5.16
CA ALA A 19 -4.29 -8.19 -3.94
C ALA A 19 -4.91 -9.00 -2.80
N ASP A 20 -4.41 -8.77 -1.57
CA ASP A 20 -4.95 -9.31 -0.33
C ASP A 20 -5.45 -8.19 0.60
N ARG A 21 -4.88 -6.99 0.46
CA ARG A 21 -5.17 -5.83 1.31
C ARG A 21 -5.49 -4.60 0.48
N SER A 22 -6.33 -3.74 1.04
CA SER A 22 -6.60 -2.41 0.49
C SER A 22 -6.19 -1.33 1.49
N MET A 23 -5.62 -0.25 1.00
CA MET A 23 -5.29 0.94 1.78
C MET A 23 -5.64 2.22 1.01
N SER A 24 -5.68 3.35 1.71
CA SER A 24 -5.84 4.66 1.08
C SER A 24 -4.56 5.05 0.34
N LEU A 25 -4.71 5.82 -0.75
CA LEU A 25 -3.57 6.32 -1.52
C LEU A 25 -2.60 7.14 -0.67
N ALA A 26 -3.11 7.95 0.27
CA ALA A 26 -2.28 8.74 1.19
C ALA A 26 -1.33 7.85 2.02
N LYS A 27 -1.80 6.70 2.48
CA LYS A 27 -1.00 5.74 3.25
C LYS A 27 -0.03 4.97 2.37
N ALA A 28 -0.45 4.63 1.16
CA ALA A 28 0.43 4.00 0.18
C ALA A 28 1.63 4.90 -0.14
N LYS A 29 1.41 6.20 -0.36
CA LYS A 29 2.46 7.21 -0.65
C LYS A 29 3.54 7.39 0.43
N MET A 30 3.34 6.84 1.64
CA MET A 30 4.37 6.87 2.69
C MET A 30 5.58 5.98 2.36
N SER A 31 5.44 5.02 1.44
CA SER A 31 6.59 4.28 0.93
C SER A 31 7.18 5.00 -0.29
N GLN A 32 8.48 5.26 -0.26
CA GLN A 32 9.22 5.76 -1.43
C GLN A 32 9.58 4.65 -2.44
N ASP A 33 9.68 3.40 -1.98
CA ASP A 33 10.19 2.30 -2.79
C ASP A 33 9.14 1.60 -3.68
N LEU A 34 7.88 2.01 -3.60
CA LEU A 34 6.79 1.36 -4.32
C LEU A 34 6.01 2.37 -5.13
N ASP A 35 6.04 2.19 -6.44
CA ASP A 35 5.21 2.94 -7.36
C ASP A 35 3.84 2.26 -7.52
N PHE A 36 2.81 3.02 -7.18
CA PHE A 36 1.42 2.61 -7.33
C PHE A 36 0.76 3.38 -8.45
N ASP A 37 -0.21 2.75 -9.10
CA ASP A 37 -1.12 3.46 -9.98
C ASP A 37 -1.97 4.47 -9.17
N ASN A 38 -1.63 5.75 -9.30
CA ASN A 38 -2.30 6.87 -8.62
C ASN A 38 -3.71 7.16 -9.16
N SER A 39 -4.18 6.42 -10.18
CA SER A 39 -5.51 6.59 -10.78
C SER A 39 -6.66 6.36 -9.81
N LYS A 40 -6.44 5.61 -8.72
CA LYS A 40 -7.49 5.21 -7.76
C LYS A 40 -7.24 5.82 -6.37
N LYS A 41 -8.32 6.27 -5.73
CA LYS A 41 -8.32 6.74 -4.32
C LYS A 41 -7.87 5.66 -3.32
N ARG A 42 -7.97 4.39 -3.70
CA ARG A 42 -7.59 3.23 -2.90
C ARG A 42 -6.60 2.37 -3.68
N VAL A 43 -5.54 1.96 -2.99
CA VAL A 43 -4.49 1.10 -3.52
C VAL A 43 -4.68 -0.31 -2.99
N TYR A 44 -4.48 -1.30 -3.85
CA TYR A 44 -4.60 -2.70 -3.51
C TYR A 44 -3.23 -3.37 -3.57
N LEU A 45 -2.86 -4.10 -2.52
CA LEU A 45 -1.53 -4.70 -2.37
C LEU A 45 -1.65 -6.19 -2.14
N CYS A 46 -0.79 -6.96 -2.81
CA CYS A 46 -0.54 -8.36 -2.48
C CYS A 46 0.22 -8.47 -1.15
N ARG A 47 0.30 -9.68 -0.61
CA ARG A 47 0.99 -9.95 0.65
C ARG A 47 2.48 -9.58 0.63
N ASN A 48 3.16 -9.71 -0.52
CA ASN A 48 4.58 -9.39 -0.67
C ASN A 48 4.79 -7.87 -0.61
N HIS A 49 4.13 -7.12 -1.50
CA HIS A 49 4.24 -5.66 -1.52
C HIS A 49 3.75 -5.01 -0.22
N TYR A 50 2.79 -5.61 0.48
CA TYR A 50 2.42 -5.13 1.81
C TYR A 50 3.56 -5.24 2.84
N LYS A 51 4.39 -6.29 2.77
CA LYS A 51 5.56 -6.41 3.65
C LYS A 51 6.62 -5.37 3.30
N ASP A 52 6.88 -5.16 2.02
CA ASP A 52 7.87 -4.19 1.56
C ASP A 52 7.43 -2.77 1.90
N TRP A 53 6.16 -2.44 1.62
CA TRP A 53 5.53 -1.20 2.06
C TRP A 53 5.67 -0.99 3.57
N LYS A 54 5.45 -2.04 4.37
CA LYS A 54 5.56 -1.94 5.83
C LYS A 54 7.00 -1.67 6.29
N LYS A 55 8.01 -2.17 5.58
CA LYS A 55 9.42 -1.90 5.90
C LYS A 55 9.79 -0.46 5.53
N SER A 56 9.48 -0.04 4.32
CA SER A 56 9.83 1.30 3.81
C SER A 56 9.06 2.42 4.51
N SER A 57 7.76 2.24 4.77
CA SER A 57 6.96 3.23 5.51
C SER A 57 7.21 3.25 7.02
N LYS A 58 8.21 2.54 7.56
CA LYS A 58 8.42 2.46 9.01
C LYS A 58 8.82 3.82 9.60
N GLU A 59 9.82 4.47 9.02
CA GLU A 59 10.32 5.76 9.49
C GLU A 59 9.27 6.86 9.34
N ASP A 60 8.54 6.89 8.23
CA ASP A 60 7.48 7.87 7.99
C ASP A 60 6.33 7.74 9.02
N ARG A 61 5.96 6.50 9.37
CA ARG A 61 4.97 6.23 10.43
C ARG A 61 5.47 6.62 11.82
N GLU A 62 6.77 6.56 12.07
CA GLU A 62 7.37 7.01 13.33
C GLU A 62 7.42 8.54 13.39
N ASN A 63 7.77 9.21 12.28
CA ASN A 63 7.72 10.67 12.15
C ASN A 63 6.31 11.22 12.34
N GLU A 64 5.29 10.62 11.73
CA GLU A 64 3.89 11.00 11.96
C GLU A 64 3.51 10.87 13.43
N ARG A 65 3.96 9.81 14.12
CA ARG A 65 3.67 9.62 15.55
C ARG A 65 4.31 10.70 16.42
N MET A 66 5.57 11.05 16.12
CA MET A 66 6.28 12.09 16.87
C MET A 66 5.68 13.48 16.70
N ARG A 67 4.96 13.73 15.60
CA ARG A 67 4.34 15.04 15.33
C ARG A 67 3.20 15.41 16.28
N TRP A 68 2.59 14.43 16.93
CA TRP A 68 1.48 14.62 17.86
C TRP A 68 1.89 14.56 19.34
N ASN A 69 3.19 14.50 19.63
CA ASN A 69 3.74 14.36 20.97
C ASN A 69 4.50 15.63 21.40
#